data_AF-A0A7G2M4L1-F1
#
_entry.id   AF-A0A7G2M4L1-F1
#
_cell.length_a   1.000
_cell.length_b   1.000
_cell.length_c   1.000
_cell.angle_alpha   90.00
_cell.angle_beta   90.00
_cell.angle_gamma   90.00
#
_symmetry.space_group_name_H-M   'P 1'
#
loop_
_entity.id
_entity.type
_entity.pdbx_description
1 polymer ?
#
loop_
_entity_poly.entity_id
_entity_poly.type
_entity_poly.pdbx_seq_one_letter_code
_entity_poly.pdbx_strand_id
1 'polypeptide(L)'
;MKIMTERNGKVRMEIDATNFSIMWGDGTNDNKRYHVYQDDGLFEVVLIGRNLRRLDISGCGVTDADFGRCNKLRELRCGFNFLEVLDFCEAPNLEVLVCNTNDLVRLNIDGCMKLRYMDCRSNRLSWLDLKERKELYELECCHNELKGLEIEGCGTLKYLSCFNNRLSDEKFSCLLNSLPERSSPYGCFYGNKNPGFRLKHKELMISKGWRYERHRNLIK
;
A
#
# COMPACT_ATOMS: atom_id res chain seq x y z
N MET A 1 -14.64 4.50 -11.74
CA MET A 1 -13.36 3.77 -11.61
C MET A 1 -13.30 2.74 -12.72
N LYS A 2 -12.12 2.50 -13.28
CA LYS A 2 -11.90 1.48 -14.29
C LYS A 2 -10.73 0.60 -13.89
N ILE A 3 -10.80 -0.68 -14.20
CA ILE A 3 -9.69 -1.61 -14.05
C ILE A 3 -9.59 -2.50 -15.28
N MET A 4 -8.37 -2.91 -15.60
CA MET A 4 -8.11 -4.00 -16.53
C MET A 4 -7.80 -5.25 -15.74
N THR A 5 -8.46 -6.35 -16.04
CA THR A 5 -8.28 -7.64 -15.36
C THR A 5 -7.97 -8.74 -16.36
N GLU A 6 -6.87 -9.45 -16.15
CA GLU A 6 -6.52 -10.65 -16.90
C GLU A 6 -7.00 -11.88 -16.12
N ARG A 7 -8.04 -12.55 -16.62
CA ARG A 7 -8.72 -13.61 -15.86
C ARG A 7 -9.19 -14.77 -16.71
N ASN A 8 -9.01 -15.96 -16.13
CA ASN A 8 -9.82 -17.16 -16.34
C ASN A 8 -10.73 -17.32 -15.11
N GLY A 9 -12.05 -17.39 -15.31
CA GLY A 9 -12.98 -17.77 -14.25
C GLY A 9 -13.42 -16.65 -13.31
N LYS A 10 -13.45 -16.94 -12.00
CA LYS A 10 -14.20 -16.15 -11.02
C LYS A 10 -13.43 -14.92 -10.51
N VAL A 11 -14.03 -13.75 -10.64
CA VAL A 11 -13.63 -12.51 -9.96
C VAL A 11 -14.60 -12.22 -8.83
N ARG A 12 -14.10 -11.70 -7.70
CA ARG A 12 -14.91 -11.25 -6.57
C ARG A 12 -14.35 -9.93 -6.06
N MET A 13 -15.25 -8.97 -5.84
CA MET A 13 -14.91 -7.66 -5.30
C MET A 13 -15.71 -7.41 -4.02
N GLU A 14 -15.11 -6.74 -3.04
CA GLU A 14 -15.86 -6.17 -1.92
C GLU A 14 -16.09 -4.68 -2.18
N ILE A 15 -17.35 -4.26 -2.15
CA ILE A 15 -17.75 -2.91 -2.54
C ILE A 15 -18.69 -2.34 -1.48
N ASP A 16 -18.25 -1.26 -0.86
CA ASP A 16 -19.05 -0.36 -0.02
C ASP A 16 -19.32 0.93 -0.80
N ALA A 17 -20.47 0.99 -1.45
CA ALA A 17 -20.95 2.13 -2.22
C ALA A 17 -22.48 2.18 -2.19
N THR A 18 -23.05 3.37 -2.36
CA THR A 18 -24.49 3.54 -2.58
C THR A 18 -24.79 3.43 -4.06
N ASN A 19 -25.73 2.55 -4.44
CA ASN A 19 -26.17 2.32 -5.82
C ASN A 19 -24.99 2.18 -6.79
N PHE A 20 -24.49 0.96 -6.94
CA PHE A 20 -23.43 0.66 -7.89
C PHE A 20 -23.90 -0.31 -8.97
N SER A 21 -23.24 -0.23 -10.12
CA SER A 21 -23.30 -1.19 -11.22
C SER A 21 -21.88 -1.46 -11.70
N ILE A 22 -21.66 -2.68 -12.19
CA ILE A 22 -20.39 -3.16 -12.71
C ILE A 22 -20.63 -3.60 -14.13
N MET A 23 -19.92 -2.97 -15.06
CA MET A 23 -19.79 -3.47 -16.43
C MET A 23 -18.55 -4.35 -16.45
N TRP A 24 -18.74 -5.65 -16.68
CA TRP A 24 -17.68 -6.66 -16.55
C TRP A 24 -16.78 -6.77 -17.79
N GLY A 25 -17.05 -6.00 -18.85
CA GLY A 25 -16.22 -5.99 -20.05
C GLY A 25 -16.50 -7.13 -21.05
N ASP A 26 -17.33 -8.11 -20.69
CA ASP A 26 -17.77 -9.21 -21.56
C ASP A 26 -19.22 -9.04 -22.08
N GLY A 27 -19.77 -7.83 -21.93
CA GLY A 27 -21.18 -7.52 -22.22
C GLY A 27 -22.13 -7.70 -21.03
N THR A 28 -21.68 -8.32 -19.94
CA THR A 28 -22.47 -8.43 -18.71
C THR A 28 -22.44 -7.12 -17.92
N ASN A 29 -23.61 -6.70 -17.45
CA ASN A 29 -23.76 -5.57 -16.53
C ASN A 29 -24.74 -5.94 -15.42
N ASP A 30 -24.28 -5.87 -14.18
CA ASP A 30 -25.12 -6.10 -13.02
C ASP A 30 -24.61 -5.34 -11.79
N ASN A 31 -25.14 -5.63 -10.61
CA ASN A 31 -24.70 -5.11 -9.32
C ASN A 31 -24.17 -6.21 -8.40
N LYS A 32 -23.74 -7.34 -8.98
CA LYS A 32 -23.16 -8.44 -8.22
C LYS A 32 -21.74 -8.07 -7.83
N ARG A 33 -21.29 -8.69 -6.74
CA ARG A 33 -19.92 -8.56 -6.22
C ARG A 33 -18.99 -9.65 -6.74
N TYR A 34 -19.44 -10.42 -7.73
CA TYR A 34 -18.67 -11.47 -8.35
C TYR A 34 -19.14 -11.66 -9.78
N HIS A 35 -18.24 -12.17 -10.60
CA HIS A 35 -18.50 -12.56 -11.98
C HIS A 35 -17.67 -13.77 -12.34
N VAL A 36 -18.11 -14.53 -13.33
CA VAL A 36 -17.40 -15.73 -13.81
C VAL A 36 -17.25 -15.59 -15.32
N TYR A 37 -16.04 -15.26 -15.76
CA TYR A 37 -15.70 -15.26 -17.18
C TYR A 37 -15.67 -16.69 -17.71
N GLN A 38 -16.23 -16.89 -18.89
CA GLN A 38 -16.24 -18.20 -19.57
C GLN A 38 -14.97 -18.44 -20.37
N ASP A 39 -14.36 -17.35 -20.84
CA ASP A 39 -13.18 -17.36 -21.70
C ASP A 39 -12.02 -16.61 -21.01
N ASP A 40 -10.81 -17.00 -21.37
CA ASP A 40 -9.60 -16.30 -20.96
C ASP A 40 -9.47 -15.00 -21.74
N GLY A 41 -9.19 -13.92 -21.03
CA GLY A 41 -9.05 -12.63 -21.68
C GLY A 41 -8.64 -11.52 -20.74
N LEU A 42 -8.42 -10.37 -21.38
CA LEU A 42 -8.24 -9.09 -20.73
C LEU A 42 -9.57 -8.34 -20.81
N PHE A 43 -10.15 -8.03 -19.65
CA PHE A 43 -11.45 -7.39 -19.55
C PHE A 43 -11.32 -5.99 -18.95
N GLU A 44 -11.93 -4.99 -19.59
CA GLU A 44 -12.12 -3.66 -18.97
C GLU A 44 -13.35 -3.74 -18.06
N VAL A 45 -13.13 -3.73 -16.74
CA VAL A 45 -14.20 -3.68 -15.75
C VAL A 45 -14.40 -2.24 -15.31
N VAL A 46 -15.62 -1.75 -15.44
CA VAL A 46 -15.99 -0.38 -15.09
C VAL A 46 -16.96 -0.42 -13.91
N LEU A 47 -16.49 0.09 -12.77
CA LEU A 47 -17.31 0.29 -11.58
C LEU A 47 -17.89 1.71 -11.60
N ILE A 48 -19.22 1.77 -11.69
CA ILE A 48 -20.00 3.00 -11.58
C ILE A 48 -20.74 2.95 -10.25
N GLY A 49 -20.52 3.93 -9.38
CA GLY A 49 -21.22 4.01 -8.10
C GLY A 49 -21.12 5.38 -7.48
N ARG A 50 -22.05 5.69 -6.56
CA ARG A 50 -21.99 6.90 -5.74
C ARG A 50 -21.45 6.56 -4.35
N ASN A 51 -20.71 7.48 -3.74
CA ASN A 51 -20.16 7.30 -2.39
C ASN A 51 -19.38 5.99 -2.21
N LEU A 52 -18.54 5.62 -3.18
CA LEU A 52 -17.62 4.49 -3.01
C LEU A 52 -16.66 4.80 -1.86
N ARG A 53 -16.82 4.09 -0.73
CA ARG A 53 -16.06 4.27 0.51
C ARG A 53 -15.01 3.19 0.70
N ARG A 54 -15.32 1.96 0.30
CA ARG A 54 -14.38 0.84 0.36
C ARG A 54 -14.44 0.02 -0.91
N LEU A 55 -13.26 -0.39 -1.37
CA LEU A 55 -13.10 -1.31 -2.47
C LEU A 55 -12.02 -2.33 -2.14
N ASP A 56 -12.35 -3.60 -2.25
CA ASP A 56 -11.39 -4.71 -2.28
C ASP A 56 -11.46 -5.39 -3.65
N ILE A 57 -10.35 -5.30 -4.38
CA ILE A 57 -10.08 -5.97 -5.66
C ILE A 57 -8.82 -6.84 -5.54
N SER A 58 -8.48 -7.29 -4.33
CA SER A 58 -7.29 -8.11 -4.10
C SER A 58 -7.43 -9.47 -4.75
N GLY A 59 -6.38 -9.95 -5.43
CA GLY A 59 -6.44 -11.24 -6.10
C GLY A 59 -7.41 -11.28 -7.28
N CYS A 60 -7.71 -10.12 -7.90
CA CYS A 60 -8.57 -10.00 -9.08
C CYS A 60 -7.78 -9.96 -10.40
N GLY A 61 -6.44 -10.10 -10.38
CA GLY A 61 -5.63 -10.24 -11.60
C GLY A 61 -5.61 -8.93 -12.35
N VAL A 62 -5.63 -7.84 -11.58
CA VAL A 62 -5.70 -6.49 -12.10
C VAL A 62 -4.33 -6.12 -12.63
N THR A 63 -4.26 -5.74 -13.89
CA THR A 63 -3.02 -5.34 -14.58
C THR A 63 -2.92 -3.81 -14.68
N ASP A 64 -4.06 -3.13 -14.72
CA ASP A 64 -4.12 -1.67 -14.72
C ASP A 64 -5.36 -1.18 -13.96
N ALA A 65 -5.26 -0.01 -13.31
CA ALA A 65 -6.36 0.55 -12.54
C ALA A 65 -6.34 2.08 -12.52
N ASP A 66 -7.46 2.66 -12.95
CA ASP A 66 -7.74 4.09 -12.86
C ASP A 66 -8.77 4.37 -11.76
N PHE A 67 -8.26 4.89 -10.64
CA PHE A 67 -9.05 5.32 -9.48
C PHE A 67 -9.57 6.77 -9.59
N GLY A 68 -9.42 7.42 -10.74
CA GLY A 68 -9.83 8.79 -11.00
C GLY A 68 -11.24 9.08 -10.49
N ARG A 69 -11.39 10.22 -9.79
CA ARG A 69 -12.63 10.71 -9.16
C ARG A 69 -13.16 9.89 -7.96
N CYS A 70 -12.38 8.99 -7.37
CA CYS A 70 -12.76 8.26 -6.14
C CYS A 70 -12.54 9.09 -4.85
N ASN A 71 -12.94 10.37 -4.83
CA ASN A 71 -12.66 11.30 -3.74
C ASN A 71 -13.32 10.96 -2.38
N LYS A 72 -14.25 9.99 -2.36
CA LYS A 72 -14.90 9.48 -1.14
C LYS A 72 -14.30 8.16 -0.63
N LEU A 73 -13.36 7.57 -1.37
CA LEU A 73 -12.73 6.32 -1.00
C LEU A 73 -11.92 6.51 0.29
N ARG A 74 -12.16 5.64 1.27
CA ARG A 74 -11.48 5.60 2.57
C ARG A 74 -10.61 4.37 2.71
N GLU A 75 -10.96 3.28 2.06
CA GLU A 75 -10.20 2.04 2.08
C GLU A 75 -10.10 1.45 0.68
N LEU A 76 -8.88 1.16 0.27
CA LEU A 76 -8.58 0.43 -0.95
C LEU A 76 -7.69 -0.76 -0.63
N ARG A 77 -8.12 -1.93 -1.09
CA ARG A 77 -7.31 -3.15 -1.12
C ARG A 77 -7.20 -3.63 -2.56
N CYS A 78 -5.99 -3.67 -3.07
CA CYS A 78 -5.65 -4.12 -4.42
C CYS A 78 -4.39 -5.01 -4.40
N GLY A 79 -4.14 -5.69 -3.28
CA GLY A 79 -3.00 -6.60 -3.17
C GLY A 79 -3.15 -7.86 -4.02
N PHE A 80 -2.07 -8.60 -4.22
CA PHE A 80 -2.07 -9.85 -5.01
C PHE A 80 -2.59 -9.65 -6.44
N ASN A 81 -2.09 -8.61 -7.11
CA ASN A 81 -2.41 -8.26 -8.50
C ASN A 81 -1.10 -8.05 -9.29
N PHE A 82 -1.20 -7.50 -10.49
CA PHE A 82 -0.07 -7.26 -11.41
C PHE A 82 0.10 -5.77 -11.73
N LEU A 83 -0.26 -4.90 -10.79
CA LEU A 83 -0.19 -3.45 -10.99
C LEU A 83 1.26 -2.98 -10.98
N GLU A 84 1.66 -2.18 -11.96
CA GLU A 84 2.99 -1.53 -12.02
C GLU A 84 2.97 -0.10 -11.50
N VAL A 85 1.82 0.58 -11.61
CA VAL A 85 1.66 1.98 -11.22
C VAL A 85 0.35 2.15 -10.46
N LEU A 86 0.42 2.96 -9.39
CA LEU A 86 -0.76 3.46 -8.69
C LEU A 86 -0.61 4.97 -8.47
N ASP A 87 -1.66 5.72 -8.78
CA ASP A 87 -1.72 7.16 -8.54
C ASP A 87 -2.97 7.56 -7.75
N PHE A 88 -2.73 8.17 -6.59
CA PHE A 88 -3.75 8.64 -5.67
C PHE A 88 -3.66 10.14 -5.38
N CYS A 89 -3.17 10.95 -6.34
CA CYS A 89 -3.14 12.41 -6.22
C CYS A 89 -4.51 13.04 -5.87
N GLU A 90 -5.62 12.39 -6.21
CA GLU A 90 -7.00 12.86 -5.94
C GLU A 90 -7.77 12.01 -4.90
N ALA A 91 -7.08 11.38 -3.93
CA ALA A 91 -7.71 10.56 -2.89
C ALA A 91 -7.58 11.15 -1.46
N PRO A 92 -8.12 12.37 -1.19
CA PRO A 92 -7.91 13.10 0.08
C PRO A 92 -8.52 12.47 1.32
N ASN A 93 -9.38 11.45 1.14
CA ASN A 93 -10.04 10.75 2.24
C ASN A 93 -9.54 9.32 2.43
N LEU A 94 -8.52 8.88 1.69
CA LEU A 94 -7.97 7.54 1.82
C LEU A 94 -7.27 7.39 3.17
N GLU A 95 -7.72 6.44 3.97
CA GLU A 95 -7.22 6.11 5.30
C GLU A 95 -6.47 4.79 5.33
N VAL A 96 -6.85 3.85 4.47
CA VAL A 96 -6.26 2.50 4.39
C VAL A 96 -5.92 2.20 2.93
N LEU A 97 -4.65 1.88 2.68
CA LEU A 97 -4.16 1.40 1.39
C LEU A 97 -3.43 0.08 1.57
N VAL A 98 -3.93 -0.97 0.92
CA VAL A 98 -3.30 -2.29 0.84
C VAL A 98 -3.01 -2.58 -0.63
N CYS A 99 -1.75 -2.50 -1.04
CA CYS A 99 -1.30 -2.78 -2.41
C CYS A 99 -0.12 -3.76 -2.44
N ASN A 100 0.01 -4.61 -1.41
CA ASN A 100 1.07 -5.59 -1.28
C ASN A 100 1.04 -6.65 -2.39
N THR A 101 2.19 -7.24 -2.70
CA THR A 101 2.30 -8.31 -3.70
C THR A 101 1.72 -7.88 -5.05
N ASN A 102 2.37 -6.88 -5.64
CA ASN A 102 2.16 -6.38 -6.99
C ASN A 102 3.54 -6.20 -7.66
N ASP A 103 3.59 -5.56 -8.82
CA ASP A 103 4.82 -5.20 -9.53
C ASP A 103 5.09 -3.70 -9.50
N LEU A 104 4.64 -3.00 -8.45
CA LEU A 104 4.66 -1.54 -8.40
C LEU A 104 6.09 -1.01 -8.49
N VAL A 105 6.36 -0.24 -9.54
CA VAL A 105 7.57 0.57 -9.71
C VAL A 105 7.32 2.02 -9.30
N ARG A 106 6.06 2.46 -9.34
CA ARG A 106 5.63 3.81 -8.96
C ARG A 106 4.35 3.77 -8.12
N LEU A 107 4.38 4.51 -7.02
CA LEU A 107 3.23 4.71 -6.13
C LEU A 107 3.17 6.18 -5.72
N ASN A 108 2.20 6.91 -6.26
CA ASN A 108 1.94 8.30 -5.91
C ASN A 108 0.82 8.38 -4.87
N ILE A 109 1.13 8.95 -3.71
CA ILE A 109 0.22 9.10 -2.56
C ILE A 109 0.20 10.54 -2.03
N ASP A 110 0.53 11.52 -2.86
CA ASP A 110 0.59 12.93 -2.46
C ASP A 110 -0.78 13.48 -2.06
N GLY A 111 -1.86 12.94 -2.63
CA GLY A 111 -3.23 13.27 -2.23
C GLY A 111 -3.67 12.64 -0.91
N CYS A 112 -2.97 11.62 -0.39
CA CYS A 112 -3.45 10.76 0.70
C CYS A 112 -3.09 11.29 2.10
N MET A 113 -3.45 12.54 2.43
CA MET A 113 -3.02 13.17 3.69
C MET A 113 -3.64 12.57 4.96
N LYS A 114 -4.75 11.82 4.82
CA LYS A 114 -5.43 11.11 5.91
C LYS A 114 -5.01 9.65 6.03
N LEU A 115 -3.94 9.23 5.35
CA LEU A 115 -3.53 7.83 5.35
C LEU A 115 -3.09 7.42 6.77
N ARG A 116 -3.68 6.34 7.27
CA ARG A 116 -3.47 5.81 8.63
C ARG A 116 -2.74 4.47 8.62
N TYR A 117 -3.07 3.63 7.64
CA TYR A 117 -2.44 2.33 7.41
C TYR A 117 -2.02 2.21 5.94
N MET A 118 -0.79 1.76 5.72
CA MET A 118 -0.27 1.49 4.39
C MET A 118 0.54 0.19 4.36
N ASP A 119 0.13 -0.72 3.48
CA ASP A 119 0.87 -1.93 3.15
C ASP A 119 1.19 -1.95 1.65
N CYS A 120 2.45 -1.70 1.31
CA CYS A 120 3.00 -1.77 -0.04
C CYS A 120 4.13 -2.80 -0.16
N ARG A 121 4.15 -3.81 0.73
CA ARG A 121 5.18 -4.86 0.74
C ARG A 121 5.23 -5.65 -0.56
N SER A 122 6.37 -6.27 -0.84
CA SER A 122 6.54 -7.20 -1.97
C SER A 122 6.17 -6.53 -3.30
N ASN A 123 6.89 -5.45 -3.60
CA ASN A 123 6.77 -4.66 -4.82
C ASN A 123 8.18 -4.32 -5.33
N ARG A 124 8.31 -3.43 -6.32
CA ARG A 124 9.59 -3.02 -6.92
C ARG A 124 9.87 -1.53 -6.71
N LEU A 125 9.34 -0.94 -5.65
CA LEU A 125 9.46 0.48 -5.37
C LEU A 125 10.91 0.84 -5.03
N SER A 126 11.44 1.88 -5.68
CA SER A 126 12.80 2.37 -5.44
C SER A 126 12.87 3.56 -4.48
N TRP A 127 11.73 4.23 -4.26
CA TRP A 127 11.58 5.38 -3.37
C TRP A 127 10.17 5.45 -2.80
N LEU A 128 10.05 5.95 -1.56
CA LEU A 128 8.79 6.32 -0.94
C LEU A 128 8.93 7.65 -0.19
N ASP A 129 8.07 8.60 -0.52
CA ASP A 129 7.92 9.86 0.20
C ASP A 129 6.59 9.87 0.96
N LEU A 130 6.68 9.87 2.28
CA LEU A 130 5.57 9.90 3.23
C LEU A 130 5.68 11.13 4.15
N LYS A 131 6.37 12.19 3.72
CA LYS A 131 6.48 13.42 4.51
C LYS A 131 5.13 13.96 4.92
N GLU A 132 5.02 14.41 6.17
CA GLU A 132 3.83 15.04 6.74
C GLU A 132 2.55 14.17 6.77
N ARG A 133 2.64 12.85 6.62
CA ARG A 133 1.50 11.92 6.82
C ARG A 133 1.24 11.74 8.32
N LYS A 134 0.70 12.80 8.94
CA LYS A 134 0.54 12.95 10.40
C LYS A 134 -0.34 11.89 11.05
N GLU A 135 -1.25 11.28 10.31
CA GLU A 135 -2.17 10.26 10.80
C GLU A 135 -1.67 8.81 10.60
N LEU A 136 -0.54 8.63 9.89
CA LEU A 136 0.01 7.33 9.58
C LEU A 136 0.55 6.66 10.84
N TYR A 137 -0.13 5.60 11.30
CA TYR A 137 0.29 4.83 12.47
C TYR A 137 1.02 3.54 12.10
N GLU A 138 0.85 3.02 10.89
CA GLU A 138 1.45 1.76 10.46
C GLU A 138 1.85 1.80 8.98
N LEU A 139 3.13 1.48 8.75
CA LEU A 139 3.72 1.36 7.42
C LEU A 139 4.43 0.02 7.26
N GLU A 140 4.02 -0.73 6.26
CA GLU A 140 4.70 -1.92 5.79
C GLU A 140 5.19 -1.71 4.35
N CYS A 141 6.51 -1.61 4.18
CA CYS A 141 7.18 -1.42 2.89
C CYS A 141 8.37 -2.36 2.68
N CYS A 142 8.43 -3.48 3.43
CA CYS A 142 9.45 -4.50 3.28
C CYS A 142 9.36 -5.23 1.94
N HIS A 143 10.46 -5.87 1.54
CA HIS A 143 10.54 -6.57 0.25
C HIS A 143 10.26 -5.64 -0.94
N ASN A 144 11.00 -4.54 -0.99
CA ASN A 144 11.02 -3.60 -2.11
C ASN A 144 12.48 -3.33 -2.53
N GLU A 145 12.68 -2.34 -3.39
CA GLU A 145 14.02 -1.91 -3.82
C GLU A 145 14.38 -0.52 -3.28
N LEU A 146 13.81 -0.13 -2.14
CA LEU A 146 13.89 1.24 -1.63
C LEU A 146 15.33 1.66 -1.38
N LYS A 147 15.76 2.69 -2.10
CA LYS A 147 17.01 3.42 -1.88
C LYS A 147 16.79 4.64 -0.99
N GLY A 148 15.55 5.07 -0.81
CA GLY A 148 15.14 6.07 0.16
C GLY A 148 13.72 5.88 0.64
N LEU A 149 13.50 6.30 1.89
CA LEU A 149 12.23 6.28 2.59
C LEU A 149 12.17 7.52 3.47
N GLU A 150 11.29 8.46 3.13
CA GLU A 150 11.13 9.72 3.86
C GLU A 150 9.85 9.68 4.69
N ILE A 151 9.97 9.85 5.99
CA ILE A 151 8.85 9.79 6.96
C ILE A 151 8.84 10.99 7.90
N GLU A 152 9.55 12.06 7.55
CA GLU A 152 9.58 13.29 8.34
C GLU A 152 8.14 13.81 8.55
N GLY A 153 7.80 14.19 9.78
CA GLY A 153 6.43 14.62 10.11
C GLY A 153 5.40 13.51 10.34
N CYS A 154 5.76 12.21 10.20
CA CYS A 154 4.91 11.07 10.57
C CYS A 154 4.85 10.84 12.09
N GLY A 155 4.40 11.86 12.85
CA GLY A 155 4.49 11.86 14.32
C GLY A 155 3.68 10.77 15.04
N THR A 156 2.66 10.21 14.40
CA THR A 156 1.82 9.15 14.98
C THR A 156 2.25 7.74 14.61
N LEU A 157 3.29 7.58 13.77
CA LEU A 157 3.79 6.27 13.34
C LEU A 157 4.07 5.43 14.57
N LYS A 158 3.69 4.15 14.57
CA LYS A 158 3.85 3.15 15.65
C LYS A 158 4.51 1.88 15.13
N TYR A 159 4.25 1.52 13.89
CA TYR A 159 4.82 0.33 13.27
C TYR A 159 5.50 0.71 11.96
N LEU A 160 6.76 0.30 11.80
CA LEU A 160 7.51 0.47 10.57
C LEU A 160 8.26 -0.81 10.21
N SER A 161 7.87 -1.42 9.09
CA SER A 161 8.60 -2.53 8.48
C SER A 161 9.19 -2.11 7.14
N CYS A 162 10.50 -1.90 7.10
CA CYS A 162 11.27 -1.57 5.89
C CYS A 162 12.38 -2.60 5.60
N PHE A 163 12.31 -3.78 6.20
CA PHE A 163 13.34 -4.82 6.02
C PHE A 163 13.40 -5.33 4.57
N ASN A 164 14.55 -5.86 4.16
CA ASN A 164 14.78 -6.37 2.81
C ASN A 164 14.51 -5.32 1.73
N ASN A 165 15.29 -4.24 1.79
CA ASN A 165 15.31 -3.11 0.87
C ASN A 165 16.78 -2.76 0.51
N ARG A 166 17.00 -1.65 -0.19
CA ARG A 166 18.32 -1.23 -0.68
C ARG A 166 18.82 0.07 -0.02
N LEU A 167 18.41 0.36 1.22
CA LEU A 167 18.80 1.58 1.94
C LEU A 167 20.30 1.56 2.29
N SER A 168 21.04 2.59 1.89
CA SER A 168 22.44 2.81 2.28
C SER A 168 22.58 3.19 3.75
N ASP A 169 23.80 3.18 4.30
CA ASP A 169 24.07 3.54 5.71
C ASP A 169 23.59 4.97 6.02
N GLU A 170 23.85 5.90 5.10
CA GLU A 170 23.40 7.29 5.14
C GLU A 170 21.87 7.39 5.13
N LYS A 171 21.20 6.70 4.20
CA LYS A 171 19.74 6.73 4.08
C LYS A 171 19.05 6.09 5.28
N PHE A 172 19.65 5.05 5.85
CA PHE A 172 19.18 4.45 7.09
C PHE A 172 19.33 5.40 8.27
N SER A 173 20.45 6.13 8.37
CA SER A 173 20.65 7.16 9.40
C SER A 173 19.59 8.27 9.30
N CYS A 174 19.32 8.77 8.09
CA CYS A 174 18.26 9.77 7.87
C CYS A 174 16.88 9.27 8.27
N LEU A 175 16.54 8.03 7.90
CA LEU A 175 15.29 7.38 8.29
C LEU A 175 15.13 7.34 9.82
N LEU A 176 16.17 6.90 10.53
CA LEU A 176 16.13 6.78 11.98
C LEU A 176 16.06 8.13 12.69
N ASN A 177 16.74 9.15 12.16
CA ASN A 177 16.63 10.52 12.69
C ASN A 177 15.20 11.07 12.54
N SER A 178 14.50 10.67 11.49
CA SER A 178 13.12 11.08 11.21
C SER A 178 12.08 10.32 12.04
N LEU A 179 12.48 9.26 12.76
CA LEU A 179 11.54 8.52 13.61
C LEU A 179 11.06 9.39 14.79
N PRO A 180 9.75 9.39 15.09
CA PRO A 180 9.23 10.04 16.28
C PRO A 180 9.86 9.49 17.56
N GLU A 181 10.14 10.40 18.50
CA GLU A 181 10.50 10.07 19.88
C GLU A 181 9.31 9.45 20.62
N ARG A 182 9.58 8.52 21.54
CA ARG A 182 8.52 7.85 22.31
C ARG A 182 8.86 7.77 23.79
N SER A 183 7.85 8.00 24.62
CA SER A 183 7.92 7.84 26.07
C SER A 183 7.77 6.39 26.56
N SER A 184 7.38 5.44 25.69
CA SER A 184 7.17 4.02 26.05
C SER A 184 7.32 3.10 24.82
N PRO A 185 7.87 1.86 24.96
CA PRO A 185 8.23 0.97 23.85
C PRO A 185 7.04 0.24 23.21
N TYR A 186 6.07 1.01 22.73
CA TYR A 186 4.95 0.53 21.90
C TYR A 186 5.25 0.59 20.39
N GLY A 187 6.36 1.24 20.00
CA GLY A 187 6.77 1.31 18.60
C GLY A 187 7.54 0.06 18.16
N CYS A 188 7.19 -0.53 17.02
CA CYS A 188 7.91 -1.68 16.46
C CYS A 188 8.62 -1.30 15.16
N PHE A 189 9.91 -1.63 15.05
CA PHE A 189 10.72 -1.34 13.88
C PHE A 189 11.42 -2.59 13.35
N TYR A 190 11.23 -2.88 12.06
CA TYR A 190 11.86 -3.98 11.33
C TYR A 190 12.62 -3.44 10.12
N GLY A 191 13.95 -3.45 10.17
CA GLY A 191 14.78 -2.86 9.11
C GLY A 191 16.01 -3.67 8.70
N ASN A 192 16.10 -4.95 9.11
CA ASN A 192 17.19 -5.84 8.71
C ASN A 192 17.23 -6.08 7.20
N LYS A 193 18.28 -6.74 6.70
CA LYS A 193 18.47 -7.03 5.26
C LYS A 193 18.47 -5.77 4.38
N ASN A 194 18.85 -4.62 4.93
CA ASN A 194 19.25 -3.43 4.18
C ASN A 194 20.78 -3.34 4.19
N PRO A 195 21.44 -3.00 3.07
CA PRO A 195 22.90 -2.94 2.99
C PRO A 195 23.51 -1.89 3.94
N GLY A 196 22.75 -0.87 4.32
CA GLY A 196 23.13 0.16 5.29
C GLY A 196 22.85 -0.16 6.76
N PHE A 197 22.15 -1.25 7.08
CA PHE A 197 21.80 -1.53 8.48
C PHE A 197 23.05 -1.96 9.28
N ARG A 198 23.24 -1.38 10.46
CA ARG A 198 24.43 -1.54 11.33
C ARG A 198 24.00 -1.56 12.80
N LEU A 199 24.90 -1.94 13.71
CA LEU A 199 24.59 -1.99 15.14
C LEU A 199 24.23 -0.61 15.72
N LYS A 200 24.96 0.46 15.32
CA LYS A 200 24.67 1.86 15.71
C LYS A 200 23.22 2.29 15.44
N HIS A 201 22.63 1.75 14.37
CA HIS A 201 21.24 2.04 13.98
C HIS A 201 20.24 1.41 14.94
N LYS A 202 20.55 0.22 15.47
CA LYS A 202 19.72 -0.42 16.49
C LYS A 202 19.72 0.39 17.78
N GLU A 203 20.87 0.90 18.20
CA GLU A 203 21.04 1.71 19.42
C GLU A 203 20.27 3.03 19.33
N LEU A 204 20.43 3.77 18.23
CA LEU A 204 19.71 5.03 17.98
C LEU A 204 18.19 4.85 17.98
N MET A 205 17.71 3.76 17.40
CA MET A 205 16.27 3.48 17.38
C MET A 205 15.73 3.12 18.77
N ILE A 206 16.48 2.35 19.57
CA ILE A 206 16.14 2.05 20.97
C ILE A 206 16.15 3.32 21.82
N SER A 207 17.13 4.22 21.63
CA SER A 207 17.17 5.49 22.37
C SER A 207 15.97 6.38 22.08
N LYS A 208 15.36 6.23 20.90
CA LYS A 208 14.09 6.89 20.52
C LYS A 208 12.83 6.18 21.04
N GLY A 209 12.98 5.15 21.88
CA GLY A 209 11.87 4.42 22.48
C GLY A 209 11.19 3.41 21.54
N TRP A 210 11.87 2.97 20.48
CA TRP A 210 11.36 1.93 19.58
C TRP A 210 11.93 0.55 19.93
N ARG A 211 11.13 -0.49 19.69
CA ARG A 211 11.54 -1.87 19.80
C ARG A 211 12.06 -2.38 18.47
N TYR A 212 13.27 -2.93 18.50
CA TYR A 212 13.79 -3.70 17.39
C TYR A 212 13.31 -5.15 17.45
N GLU A 213 12.63 -5.60 16.42
CA GLU A 213 12.30 -7.00 16.24
C GLU A 213 12.96 -7.53 14.96
N ARG A 214 13.59 -8.71 15.05
CA ARG A 214 14.01 -9.45 13.85
C ARG A 214 12.77 -10.13 13.33
N HIS A 215 12.35 -9.83 12.11
CA HIS A 215 11.27 -10.57 11.46
C HIS A 215 11.71 -12.04 11.37
N ARG A 216 11.16 -12.90 12.24
CA ARG A 216 11.29 -14.35 12.10
C ARG A 216 10.48 -14.71 10.86
N ASN A 217 11.06 -15.48 9.95
CA ASN A 217 10.43 -15.84 8.68
C ASN A 217 9.00 -16.36 8.90
N LEU A 218 8.00 -15.55 8.58
CA LEU A 218 6.64 -16.01 8.30
C LEU A 218 6.49 -15.92 6.79
N ILE A 219 7.22 -16.79 6.11
CA ILE A 219 6.87 -17.18 4.74
C ILE A 219 5.98 -18.40 4.92
N LYS A 220 4.68 -18.23 4.72
CA LYS A 220 3.79 -19.27 4.23
C LYS A 220 2.94 -18.66 3.15
#